data_AF-A0A962W0L6-F1
#
_entry.id   AF-A0A962W0L6-F1
#
_cell.length_a   1.000
_cell.length_b   1.000
_cell.length_c   1.000
_cell.angle_alpha   90.00
_cell.angle_beta   90.00
_cell.angle_gamma   90.00
#
_symmetry.space_group_name_H-M   'P 1'
#
loop_
_entity.id
_entity.type
_entity.pdbx_description
1 polymer ?
#
loop_
_entity_poly.entity_id
_entity_poly.type
_entity_poly.pdbx_seq_one_letter_code
_entity_poly.pdbx_strand_id
1 'polypeptide(L)'
;MSTQTDTPDQSESFTAKDLQRLVELASIVAAAQDALTDDMVVRMASAFSEGMVLLDRLTRNEGLMRLLRILDHPDVQCHLISLADSVHDITRDIATAPPSKGGLGGMLKLAMEPGTHEGLRAMSIIGKHWGDGLRELHRTGGKKD
;
A
#
# COMPACT_ATOMS: atom_id res chain seq x y z
N MET A 1 65.97 -18.39 -51.09
CA MET A 1 64.54 -18.24 -51.44
C MET A 1 63.77 -19.35 -50.74
N SER A 2 63.14 -19.04 -49.61
CA SER A 2 61.97 -19.75 -49.05
C SER A 2 61.37 -18.86 -47.98
N THR A 3 60.22 -18.32 -48.34
CA THR A 3 59.33 -17.46 -47.56
C THR A 3 58.56 -18.31 -46.56
N GLN A 4 58.70 -18.04 -45.26
CA GLN A 4 57.76 -18.53 -44.26
C GLN A 4 56.92 -17.34 -43.81
N THR A 5 55.76 -17.22 -44.45
CA THR A 5 54.56 -16.60 -43.91
C THR A 5 54.17 -17.34 -42.64
N ASP A 6 54.16 -16.65 -41.50
CA ASP A 6 53.33 -17.06 -40.38
C ASP A 6 52.34 -15.94 -40.04
N THR A 7 51.08 -16.32 -40.22
CA THR A 7 49.82 -15.62 -39.98
C THR A 7 49.68 -15.35 -38.48
N PRO A 8 49.05 -14.22 -38.06
CA PRO A 8 49.06 -13.80 -36.67
C PRO A 8 48.28 -14.77 -35.78
N ASP A 9 48.89 -15.14 -34.66
CA ASP A 9 48.32 -15.96 -33.61
C ASP A 9 47.15 -15.22 -32.93
N GLN A 10 45.93 -15.51 -33.36
CA GLN A 10 44.68 -14.94 -32.80
C GLN A 10 44.09 -15.82 -31.68
N SER A 11 44.75 -16.91 -31.31
CA SER A 11 44.25 -17.95 -30.41
C SER A 11 44.41 -17.61 -28.93
N GLU A 12 45.47 -16.87 -28.56
CA GLU A 12 45.84 -16.66 -27.15
C GLU A 12 45.08 -15.51 -26.45
N SER A 13 44.40 -14.66 -27.21
CA SER A 13 43.77 -13.44 -26.66
C SER A 13 42.39 -13.65 -26.02
N PHE A 14 41.67 -14.73 -26.34
CA PHE A 14 40.31 -14.97 -25.87
C PHE A 14 40.30 -15.48 -24.42
N THR A 15 41.13 -16.48 -24.12
CA THR A 15 41.20 -17.12 -22.80
C THR A 15 41.75 -16.19 -21.72
N ALA A 16 42.81 -15.42 -22.03
CA ALA A 16 43.42 -14.53 -21.05
C ALA A 16 42.48 -13.38 -20.65
N LYS A 17 41.72 -12.85 -21.62
CA LYS A 17 40.79 -11.73 -21.41
C LYS A 17 39.53 -12.16 -20.66
N ASP A 18 39.04 -13.38 -20.90
CA ASP A 18 37.92 -13.94 -20.16
C ASP A 18 38.31 -14.34 -18.73
N LEU A 19 39.53 -14.83 -18.51
CA LEU A 19 40.06 -15.04 -17.16
C LEU A 19 40.16 -13.73 -16.38
N GLN A 20 40.64 -12.67 -17.03
CA GLN A 20 40.73 -11.33 -16.44
C GLN A 20 39.35 -10.81 -16.01
N ARG A 21 38.33 -10.97 -16.86
CA ARG A 21 36.93 -10.59 -16.55
C ARG A 21 36.32 -11.40 -15.43
N LEU A 22 36.62 -12.70 -15.36
CA LEU A 22 36.19 -13.56 -14.25
C LEU A 22 36.83 -13.14 -12.93
N VAL A 23 38.10 -12.75 -12.94
CA VAL A 23 38.80 -12.22 -11.76
C VAL A 23 38.24 -10.87 -11.34
N GLU A 24 37.88 -10.01 -12.29
CA GLU A 24 37.28 -8.70 -12.03
C GLU A 24 35.85 -8.83 -11.48
N LEU A 25 35.06 -9.77 -12.00
CA LEU A 25 33.75 -10.11 -11.44
C LEU A 25 33.87 -10.74 -10.06
N ALA A 26 34.83 -11.65 -9.86
CA ALA A 26 35.08 -12.25 -8.56
C ALA A 26 35.53 -11.21 -7.53
N SER A 27 36.34 -10.22 -7.93
CA SER A 27 36.78 -9.15 -7.02
C SER A 27 35.66 -8.16 -6.70
N ILE A 28 34.77 -7.85 -7.66
CA ILE A 28 33.57 -7.03 -7.41
C ILE A 28 32.60 -7.79 -6.50
N VAL A 29 32.36 -9.08 -6.75
CA VAL A 29 31.48 -9.91 -5.91
C VAL A 29 32.07 -10.11 -4.51
N ALA A 30 33.38 -10.30 -4.40
CA ALA A 30 34.07 -10.38 -3.13
C ALA A 30 34.01 -9.04 -2.37
N ALA A 31 34.24 -7.90 -3.04
CA ALA A 31 34.08 -6.58 -2.46
C ALA A 31 32.62 -6.27 -2.08
N ALA A 32 31.64 -6.75 -2.85
CA ALA A 32 30.22 -6.63 -2.53
C ALA A 32 29.82 -7.51 -1.34
N GLN A 33 30.36 -8.74 -1.23
CA GLN A 33 30.19 -9.59 -0.04
C GLN A 33 30.87 -8.99 1.19
N ASP A 34 32.06 -8.42 1.02
CA ASP A 34 32.81 -7.78 2.09
C ASP A 34 32.18 -6.46 2.53
N ALA A 35 31.47 -5.74 1.64
CA ALA A 35 30.66 -4.57 2.01
C ALA A 35 29.34 -4.96 2.69
N LEU A 36 28.72 -6.08 2.29
CA LEU A 36 27.57 -6.71 2.95
C LEU A 36 27.96 -7.50 4.20
N THR A 37 29.11 -7.19 4.80
CA THR A 37 29.70 -7.93 5.93
C THR A 37 28.74 -8.09 7.11
N ASP A 38 29.11 -9.02 7.99
CA ASP A 38 28.41 -9.40 9.20
C ASP A 38 27.80 -8.24 10.00
N ASP A 39 28.41 -7.06 10.06
CA ASP A 39 27.80 -5.90 10.74
C ASP A 39 26.52 -5.41 10.05
N MET A 40 26.50 -5.30 8.71
CA MET A 40 25.29 -4.95 7.96
C MET A 40 24.24 -6.06 8.04
N VAL A 41 24.67 -7.33 7.97
CA VAL A 41 23.76 -8.48 8.14
C VAL A 41 23.19 -8.51 9.56
N VAL A 42 23.99 -8.24 10.60
CA VAL A 42 23.56 -8.20 12.00
C VAL A 42 22.59 -7.04 12.23
N ARG A 43 22.85 -5.86 11.68
CA ARG A 43 21.94 -4.72 11.78
C ARG A 43 20.64 -4.94 11.01
N MET A 44 20.72 -5.53 9.82
CA MET A 44 19.55 -5.89 9.03
C MET A 44 18.73 -7.00 9.70
N ALA A 45 19.38 -8.04 10.22
CA ALA A 45 18.74 -9.10 10.99
C ALA A 45 18.11 -8.57 12.28
N SER A 46 18.75 -7.59 12.93
CA SER A 46 18.18 -6.90 14.10
C SER A 46 16.95 -6.07 13.70
N ALA A 47 17.02 -5.29 12.62
CA ALA A 47 15.89 -4.51 12.12
C ALA A 47 14.73 -5.41 11.66
N PHE A 48 15.01 -6.54 11.01
CA PHE A 48 14.00 -7.53 10.64
C PHE A 48 13.39 -8.21 11.87
N SER A 49 14.20 -8.55 12.88
CA SER A 49 13.69 -9.11 14.14
C SER A 49 12.76 -8.14 14.84
N GLU A 50 13.15 -6.87 14.93
CA GLU A 50 12.33 -5.82 15.51
C GLU A 50 11.06 -5.57 14.68
N GLY A 51 11.17 -5.60 13.34
CA GLY A 51 10.04 -5.54 12.41
C GLY A 51 9.07 -6.71 12.58
N MET A 52 9.57 -7.93 12.77
CA MET A 52 8.77 -9.11 13.06
C MET A 52 8.06 -9.01 14.41
N VAL A 53 8.70 -8.43 15.42
CA VAL A 53 8.05 -8.17 16.72
C VAL A 53 6.93 -7.15 16.57
N LEU A 54 7.14 -6.07 15.82
CA LEU A 54 6.08 -5.09 15.53
C LEU A 54 4.94 -5.74 14.75
N LEU A 55 5.25 -6.58 13.77
CA LEU A 55 4.25 -7.32 13.01
C LEU A 55 3.46 -8.29 13.89
N ASP A 56 4.11 -9.05 14.78
CA ASP A 56 3.42 -9.92 15.75
C ASP A 56 2.49 -9.11 16.65
N ARG A 57 2.93 -7.95 17.15
CA ARG A 57 2.07 -7.05 17.95
C ARG A 57 0.91 -6.48 17.14
N LEU A 58 1.12 -6.18 15.87
CA LEU A 58 0.08 -5.72 14.95
C LEU A 58 -0.94 -6.83 14.67
N THR A 59 -0.49 -8.06 14.43
CA THR A 59 -1.33 -9.25 14.22
C THR A 59 -2.06 -9.67 15.49
N ARG A 60 -1.48 -9.45 16.68
CA ARG A 60 -2.15 -9.64 17.97
C ARG A 60 -3.11 -8.51 18.31
N ASN A 61 -3.11 -7.40 17.58
CA ASN A 61 -4.09 -6.35 17.77
C ASN A 61 -5.44 -6.82 17.21
N GLU A 62 -6.32 -7.26 18.10
CA GLU A 62 -7.65 -7.76 17.74
C GLU A 62 -8.48 -6.74 16.96
N GLY A 63 -8.29 -5.44 17.24
CA GLY A 63 -9.00 -4.36 16.55
C GLY A 63 -8.60 -4.25 15.08
N LEU A 64 -7.29 -4.25 14.80
CA LEU A 64 -6.77 -4.20 13.43
C LEU A 64 -7.08 -5.47 12.65
N MET A 65 -6.93 -6.65 13.26
CA MET A 65 -7.30 -7.91 12.61
C MET A 65 -8.81 -7.99 12.33
N ARG A 66 -9.65 -7.47 13.24
CA ARG A 66 -11.09 -7.37 13.01
C ARG A 66 -11.40 -6.41 11.87
N LEU A 67 -10.75 -5.25 11.82
CA LEU A 67 -10.92 -4.28 10.73
C LEU A 67 -10.53 -4.88 9.39
N LEU A 68 -9.37 -5.55 9.31
CA LEU A 68 -8.89 -6.22 8.10
C LEU A 68 -9.90 -7.28 7.63
N ARG A 69 -10.44 -8.08 8.56
CA ARG A 69 -11.46 -9.09 8.24
C ARG A 69 -12.76 -8.49 7.74
N ILE A 70 -13.20 -7.36 8.30
CA ILE A 70 -14.39 -6.64 7.82
C ILE A 70 -14.12 -6.11 6.42
N LEU A 71 -12.93 -5.57 6.17
CA LEU A 71 -12.52 -5.05 4.85
C LEU A 71 -12.42 -6.15 3.79
N ASP A 72 -12.09 -7.36 4.21
CA ASP A 72 -12.03 -8.55 3.35
C ASP A 72 -13.42 -9.14 3.02
N HIS A 73 -14.48 -8.65 3.66
CA HIS A 73 -15.83 -9.13 3.38
C HIS A 73 -16.30 -8.67 1.98
N PRO A 74 -16.85 -9.57 1.14
CA PRO A 74 -17.24 -9.24 -0.23
C PRO A 74 -18.21 -8.06 -0.29
N ASP A 75 -19.17 -7.99 0.63
CA ASP A 75 -20.12 -6.88 0.71
C ASP A 75 -19.42 -5.52 0.95
N VAL A 76 -18.39 -5.49 1.80
CA VAL A 76 -17.64 -4.26 2.10
C VAL A 76 -16.77 -3.87 0.91
N GLN A 77 -16.16 -4.83 0.23
CA GLN A 77 -15.42 -4.59 -1.01
C GLN A 77 -16.32 -4.02 -2.11
N CYS A 78 -17.51 -4.60 -2.32
CA CYS A 78 -18.49 -4.08 -3.27
C CYS A 78 -18.92 -2.65 -2.92
N HIS A 79 -19.16 -2.35 -1.65
CA HIS A 79 -19.52 -0.99 -1.21
C HIS A 79 -18.38 0.01 -1.41
N LEU A 80 -17.12 -0.38 -1.17
CA LEU A 80 -15.97 0.49 -1.39
C LEU A 80 -15.77 0.81 -2.87
N ILE A 81 -15.95 -0.18 -3.74
CA ILE A 81 -15.92 0.01 -5.19
C ILE A 81 -17.04 0.96 -5.60
N SER A 82 -18.28 0.70 -5.17
CA SER A 82 -19.43 1.56 -5.49
C SER A 82 -19.27 2.99 -4.94
N LEU A 83 -18.68 3.16 -3.77
CA LEU A 83 -18.38 4.47 -3.20
C LEU A 83 -17.32 5.20 -4.03
N ALA A 84 -16.25 4.51 -4.44
CA ALA A 84 -15.20 5.08 -5.29
C ALA A 84 -15.76 5.51 -6.66
N ASP A 85 -16.58 4.66 -7.27
CA ASP A 85 -17.28 4.97 -8.52
C ASP A 85 -18.21 6.17 -8.35
N SER A 86 -18.98 6.22 -7.25
CA SER A 86 -19.87 7.35 -6.95
C SER A 86 -19.10 8.67 -6.77
N VAL A 87 -17.93 8.65 -6.11
CA VAL A 87 -17.09 9.85 -5.96
C VAL A 87 -16.51 10.30 -7.31
N HIS A 88 -16.13 9.35 -8.17
CA HIS A 88 -15.71 9.63 -9.53
C HIS A 88 -16.84 10.27 -10.35
N ASP A 89 -18.04 9.72 -10.25
CA ASP A 89 -19.23 10.22 -10.94
C ASP A 89 -19.66 11.59 -10.42
N ILE A 90 -19.65 11.83 -9.10
CA ILE A 90 -19.89 13.15 -8.51
C ILE A 90 -18.92 14.19 -9.09
N THR A 91 -17.64 13.84 -9.22
CA THR A 91 -16.62 14.76 -9.76
C THR A 91 -16.90 15.07 -11.23
N ARG A 92 -17.30 14.05 -12.02
CA ARG A 92 -17.68 14.21 -13.42
C ARG A 92 -18.96 15.05 -13.56
N ASP A 93 -19.97 14.80 -12.74
CA ASP A 93 -21.26 15.48 -12.78
C ASP A 93 -21.12 16.95 -12.39
N ILE A 94 -20.35 17.25 -11.35
CA ILE A 94 -20.05 18.64 -10.96
C ILE A 94 -19.27 19.37 -12.07
N ALA A 95 -18.36 18.69 -12.76
CA ALA A 95 -17.58 19.28 -13.84
C ALA A 95 -18.38 19.50 -15.13
N THR A 96 -19.48 18.75 -15.34
CA THR A 96 -20.26 18.76 -16.59
C THR A 96 -21.66 19.36 -16.45
N ALA A 97 -22.18 19.51 -15.24
CA ALA A 97 -23.51 20.07 -14.99
C ALA A 97 -23.52 21.60 -15.14
N PRO A 98 -24.61 22.18 -15.68
CA PRO A 98 -24.81 23.63 -15.66
C PRO A 98 -24.90 24.12 -14.20
N PRO A 99 -24.39 25.33 -13.89
CA PRO A 99 -24.41 25.85 -12.53
C PRO A 99 -25.83 25.81 -11.95
N SER A 100 -25.96 25.26 -10.74
CA SER A 100 -27.25 25.11 -10.08
C SER A 100 -28.00 26.45 -10.06
N LYS A 101 -29.30 26.44 -10.40
CA LYS A 101 -30.14 27.63 -10.28
C LYS A 101 -30.27 27.96 -8.79
N GLY A 102 -29.45 28.90 -8.31
CA GLY A 102 -29.49 29.39 -6.94
C GLY A 102 -30.82 30.06 -6.59
N GLY A 103 -31.17 30.08 -5.30
CA GLY A 103 -32.35 30.73 -4.75
C GLY A 103 -33.06 29.92 -3.65
N LEU A 104 -33.95 30.56 -2.90
CA LEU A 104 -34.73 29.91 -1.84
C LEU A 104 -35.56 28.72 -2.35
N GLY A 105 -36.10 28.81 -3.57
CA GLY A 105 -36.82 27.71 -4.21
C GLY A 105 -35.93 26.52 -4.57
N GLY A 106 -34.67 26.75 -4.94
CA GLY A 106 -33.68 25.69 -5.19
C GLY A 106 -33.30 24.95 -3.91
N MET A 107 -33.10 25.70 -2.81
CA MET A 107 -32.87 25.09 -1.49
C MET A 107 -34.06 24.28 -0.99
N LEU A 108 -35.30 24.79 -1.14
CA LEU A 108 -36.50 24.06 -0.74
C LEU A 108 -36.68 22.78 -1.58
N LYS A 109 -36.40 22.86 -2.88
CA LYS A 109 -36.46 21.70 -3.78
C LYS A 109 -35.43 20.64 -3.40
N LEU A 110 -34.18 21.02 -3.16
CA LEU A 110 -33.12 20.12 -2.70
C LEU A 110 -33.50 19.46 -1.37
N ALA A 111 -34.03 20.22 -0.42
CA ALA A 111 -34.47 19.66 0.86
C ALA A 111 -35.62 18.66 0.69
N MET A 112 -36.45 18.79 -0.35
CA MET A 112 -37.53 17.86 -0.67
C MET A 112 -37.09 16.70 -1.57
N GLU A 113 -35.85 16.65 -2.02
CA GLU A 113 -35.37 15.55 -2.86
C GLU A 113 -35.28 14.25 -2.04
N PRO A 114 -35.82 13.12 -2.56
CA PRO A 114 -35.80 11.85 -1.84
C PRO A 114 -34.37 11.38 -1.51
N GLY A 115 -33.40 11.67 -2.39
CA GLY A 115 -31.99 11.35 -2.15
C GLY A 115 -31.38 12.12 -0.96
N THR A 116 -31.81 13.36 -0.71
CA THR A 116 -31.36 14.12 0.47
C THR A 116 -31.90 13.53 1.77
N HIS A 117 -33.16 13.09 1.77
CA HIS A 117 -33.73 12.38 2.91
C HIS A 117 -33.04 11.05 3.19
N GLU A 118 -32.72 10.27 2.16
CA GLU A 118 -32.00 8.99 2.28
C GLU A 118 -30.57 9.19 2.78
N GLY A 119 -29.85 10.21 2.29
CA GLY A 119 -28.52 10.57 2.77
C GLY A 119 -28.51 10.97 4.25
N LEU A 120 -29.45 11.82 4.67
CA LEU A 120 -29.59 12.21 6.08
C LEU A 120 -29.93 11.01 6.97
N ARG A 121 -30.78 10.09 6.50
CA ARG A 121 -31.11 8.85 7.20
C ARG A 121 -29.89 7.95 7.34
N ALA A 122 -29.10 7.78 6.29
CA ALA A 122 -27.86 6.99 6.33
C ALA A 122 -26.87 7.56 7.35
N MET A 123 -26.66 8.88 7.35
CA MET A 123 -25.81 9.55 8.33
C MET A 123 -26.31 9.36 9.77
N SER A 124 -27.62 9.42 9.99
CA SER A 124 -28.21 9.16 11.31
C SER A 124 -27.96 7.73 11.81
N ILE A 125 -28.09 6.73 10.94
CA ILE A 125 -27.84 5.32 11.27
C ILE A 125 -26.36 5.09 11.60
N ILE A 126 -25.45 5.65 10.80
CA ILE A 126 -24.00 5.59 11.07
C ILE A 126 -23.69 6.21 12.43
N GLY A 127 -24.22 7.41 12.70
CA GLY A 127 -24.01 8.11 13.96
C GLY A 127 -24.54 7.33 15.17
N LYS A 128 -25.67 6.65 15.03
CA LYS A 128 -26.23 5.79 16.09
C LYS A 128 -25.28 4.63 16.44
N HIS A 129 -24.85 3.86 15.44
CA HIS A 129 -23.94 2.73 15.67
C HIS A 129 -22.58 3.16 16.24
N TRP A 130 -22.05 4.29 15.77
CA TRP A 130 -20.83 4.88 16.31
C TRP A 130 -21.00 5.30 17.77
N GLY A 131 -22.10 6.01 18.07
CA GLY A 131 -22.40 6.49 19.41
C GLY A 131 -22.59 5.36 20.41
N ASP A 132 -23.27 4.28 20.02
CA ASP A 132 -23.48 3.10 20.85
C ASP A 132 -22.14 2.42 21.20
N GLY A 133 -21.20 2.32 20.24
CA GLY A 133 -19.86 1.79 20.49
C GLY A 133 -19.02 2.63 21.45
N LEU A 134 -19.07 3.96 21.32
CA LEU A 134 -18.33 4.88 22.21
C LEU A 134 -18.90 4.87 23.64
N ARG A 135 -20.22 4.79 23.77
CA ARG A 135 -20.90 4.68 25.07
C ARG A 135 -20.59 3.36 25.75
N GLU A 136 -20.49 2.27 25.00
CA GLU A 136 -20.09 0.97 25.52
C GLU A 136 -18.66 1.02 26.06
N LEU A 137 -17.70 1.60 25.31
CA LEU A 137 -16.32 1.79 25.77
C LEU A 137 -16.22 2.58 27.08
N HIS A 138 -17.01 3.65 27.25
CA HIS A 138 -17.07 4.40 28.50
C HIS A 138 -17.68 3.58 29.65
N ARG A 139 -18.65 2.70 29.35
CA ARG A 139 -19.30 1.83 30.34
C ARG A 139 -18.39 0.69 30.81
N THR A 140 -17.60 0.09 29.92
CA THR A 140 -16.64 -0.98 30.29
C THR A 140 -15.31 -0.42 30.80
N GLY A 141 -14.91 0.78 30.37
CA GLY A 141 -13.68 1.45 30.84
C GLY A 141 -13.71 1.87 32.31
N GLY A 142 -14.89 1.97 32.92
CA GLY A 142 -15.06 2.22 34.36
C GLY A 142 -15.05 0.97 35.26
N LYS A 143 -14.74 -0.22 34.69
CA LYS A 143 -14.79 -1.51 35.40
C LYS A 143 -13.46 -2.28 35.31
N LYS A 144 -12.36 -1.59 35.59
CA LYS A 144 -11.04 -2.18 35.85
C LYS A 144 -10.51 -1.64 37.18
N ASP A 145 -10.94 -2.28 38.26
CA ASP A 145 -10.16 -2.47 39.49
C ASP A 145 -9.85 -3.97 39.60
#